data_AF-A0A9D7ZYM4-F1
#
_entry.id   AF-A0A9D7ZYM4-F1
#
_cell.length_a   1.000
_cell.length_b   1.000
_cell.length_c   1.000
_cell.angle_alpha   90.00
_cell.angle_beta   90.00
_cell.angle_gamma   90.00
#
_symmetry.space_group_name_H-M   'P 1'
#
loop_
_entity.id
_entity.type
_entity.pdbx_description
1 polymer ?
#
loop_
_entity_poly.entity_id
_entity_poly.type
_entity_poly.pdbx_seq_one_letter_code
_entity_poly.pdbx_strand_id
1 'polypeptide(L)'
;MDKNHSHNYSKPVEVAQGIYWVGFHDPEELFHCNPYLLVDGQEAILFDPGGVPDYSMVAEKVFAIVKPDQISHVVLHHQDPDICACLPLLEQVIDHGKLKIITHSMTSILIRYYGIKSEFFLVDKNAYTLRLKSGRVLRFLLTPFCHFPAAIVTYDEQEKILFSSDLFGAISSDWSLFAKERYEKQMQTFHAGYMASTRHLNAVMETIARLDIEMILPQHGSIISRQMIPLCIDFLKNLPCGIDAKVTEKELYSWIPAREPVAKKHILIAEDDPKNVKLLRDLLNASGYGTIEACDGEKAVELAKQEKPDLILMDIQMPIMNGLEATKVIKADPAIRHIPICAVTAFAMGGDRERFIQAGCDDYISKPYDISELLEKVRKTLGE
;
A
#
# COMPACT_ATOMS: atom_id res chain seq x y z
N MET A 1 -2.30 18.32 -24.35
CA MET A 1 -2.41 17.04 -25.08
C MET A 1 -3.41 16.17 -24.34
N ASP A 2 -4.22 15.46 -25.12
CA ASP A 2 -5.33 14.54 -24.80
C ASP A 2 -6.33 14.88 -23.68
N LYS A 3 -7.44 15.49 -24.12
CA LYS A 3 -8.75 15.39 -23.48
C LYS A 3 -9.35 14.02 -23.81
N ASN A 4 -9.79 13.28 -22.79
CA ASN A 4 -10.63 12.07 -22.87
C ASN A 4 -9.98 10.74 -23.32
N HIS A 5 -9.00 10.23 -22.58
CA HIS A 5 -8.86 8.77 -22.44
C HIS A 5 -9.06 8.40 -20.98
N SER A 6 -10.03 7.54 -20.69
CA SER A 6 -10.07 6.79 -19.43
C SER A 6 -8.80 5.95 -19.40
N HIS A 7 -7.84 6.35 -18.58
CA HIS A 7 -6.59 5.60 -18.45
C HIS A 7 -6.91 4.31 -17.69
N ASN A 8 -6.44 3.18 -18.20
CA ASN A 8 -6.55 1.94 -17.45
C ASN A 8 -5.49 1.95 -16.34
N TYR A 9 -5.91 2.36 -15.14
CA TYR A 9 -5.06 2.40 -13.95
C TYR A 9 -4.65 1.01 -13.43
N SER A 10 -5.06 -0.09 -14.06
CA SER A 10 -4.53 -1.42 -13.78
C SER A 10 -3.16 -1.68 -14.43
N LYS A 11 -2.72 -0.81 -15.36
CA LYS A 11 -1.43 -0.93 -16.06
C LYS A 11 -0.49 0.23 -15.66
N PRO A 12 0.82 0.11 -15.93
CA PRO A 12 1.71 1.26 -15.86
C PRO A 12 1.30 2.33 -16.88
N VAL A 13 1.49 3.60 -16.52
CA VAL A 13 1.21 4.74 -17.40
C VAL A 13 2.51 5.49 -17.62
N GLU A 14 2.98 5.58 -18.87
CA GLU A 14 4.12 6.44 -19.21
C GLU A 14 3.67 7.91 -19.17
N VAL A 15 4.28 8.70 -18.29
CA VAL A 15 3.91 10.11 -18.04
C VAL A 15 4.91 11.08 -18.69
N ALA A 16 6.12 10.61 -18.95
CA ALA A 16 7.14 11.29 -19.75
C ALA A 16 8.14 10.25 -20.29
N GLN A 17 9.10 10.67 -21.13
CA GLN A 17 10.00 9.73 -21.79
C GLN A 17 10.79 8.87 -20.78
N GLY A 18 10.45 7.58 -20.75
CA GLY A 18 11.06 6.62 -19.83
C GLY A 18 10.65 6.78 -18.37
N ILE A 19 9.63 7.59 -18.06
CA ILE A 19 9.10 7.77 -16.70
C ILE A 19 7.67 7.28 -16.65
N TYR A 20 7.40 6.37 -15.72
CA TYR A 20 6.14 5.66 -15.59
C TYR A 20 5.55 5.89 -14.20
N TRP A 21 4.26 6.14 -14.14
CA TRP A 21 3.47 5.93 -12.93
C TRP A 21 3.17 4.44 -12.79
N VAL A 22 3.53 3.87 -11.64
CA VAL A 22 3.36 2.44 -11.30
C VAL A 22 2.53 2.26 -10.02
N GLY A 23 1.80 3.30 -9.60
CA GLY A 23 0.88 3.26 -8.46
C GLY A 23 -0.44 2.56 -8.78
N PHE A 24 -1.43 2.78 -7.94
CA PHE A 24 -2.79 2.26 -8.12
C PHE A 24 -3.83 3.29 -7.73
N HIS A 25 -5.09 3.01 -8.06
CA HIS A 25 -6.21 3.83 -7.66
C HIS A 25 -7.29 2.94 -7.06
N ASP A 26 -7.60 3.18 -5.79
CA ASP A 26 -8.78 2.65 -5.12
C ASP A 26 -9.83 3.77 -5.01
N PRO A 27 -11.02 3.61 -5.64
CA PRO A 27 -12.11 4.60 -5.54
C PRO A 27 -12.63 4.81 -4.11
N GLU A 28 -12.41 3.86 -3.20
CA GLU A 28 -12.84 3.95 -1.80
C GLU A 28 -11.81 4.66 -0.91
N GLU A 29 -10.56 4.81 -1.38
CA GLU A 29 -9.50 5.48 -0.63
C GLU A 29 -9.30 6.94 -1.06
N LEU A 30 -9.37 7.85 -0.09
CA LEU A 30 -9.09 9.27 -0.29
C LEU A 30 -7.60 9.59 -0.41
N PHE A 31 -6.74 8.66 0.03
CA PHE A 31 -5.31 8.82 0.16
C PHE A 31 -4.62 7.56 -0.35
N HIS A 32 -3.99 7.64 -1.51
CA HIS A 32 -3.23 6.55 -2.13
C HIS A 32 -1.83 7.04 -2.50
N CYS A 33 -0.94 6.08 -2.73
CA CYS A 33 0.47 6.31 -3.04
C CYS A 33 0.73 6.23 -4.55
N ASN A 34 1.62 7.10 -5.04
CA ASN A 34 2.04 7.18 -6.43
C ASN A 34 3.52 6.83 -6.57
N PRO A 35 3.91 5.55 -6.52
CA PRO A 35 5.26 5.17 -6.91
C PRO A 35 5.49 5.44 -8.40
N TYR A 36 6.72 5.84 -8.72
CA TYR A 36 7.16 6.11 -10.09
C TYR A 36 8.38 5.28 -10.45
N LEU A 37 8.52 4.94 -11.73
CA LEU A 37 9.66 4.21 -12.28
C LEU A 37 10.31 5.04 -13.38
N LEU A 38 11.61 5.32 -13.25
CA LEU A 38 12.44 5.87 -14.30
C LEU A 38 13.25 4.73 -14.95
N VAL A 39 13.18 4.62 -16.27
CA VAL A 39 13.97 3.70 -17.09
C VAL A 39 14.91 4.51 -17.98
N ASP A 40 16.20 4.24 -17.84
CA ASP A 40 17.28 4.91 -18.56
C ASP A 40 18.24 3.88 -19.16
N GLY A 41 17.90 3.42 -20.36
CA GLY A 41 18.63 2.36 -21.05
C GLY A 41 18.52 1.02 -20.33
N GLN A 42 19.61 0.53 -19.76
CA GLN A 42 19.66 -0.73 -19.00
C GLN A 42 19.53 -0.54 -17.49
N GLU A 43 19.42 0.70 -17.01
CA GLU A 43 19.24 1.00 -15.60
C GLU A 43 17.84 1.54 -15.34
N ALA A 44 17.28 1.19 -14.19
CA ALA A 44 16.02 1.72 -13.70
C ALA A 44 16.15 2.22 -12.27
N ILE A 45 15.30 3.18 -11.91
CA ILE A 45 15.18 3.78 -10.60
C ILE A 45 13.71 3.80 -10.20
N LEU A 46 13.41 3.21 -9.04
CA LEU A 46 12.08 3.21 -8.45
C LEU A 46 12.01 4.30 -7.37
N PHE A 47 10.97 5.10 -7.36
CA PHE A 47 10.76 6.19 -6.40
C PHE A 47 9.59 5.85 -5.48
N ASP A 48 9.80 6.01 -4.16
CA ASP A 48 8.79 5.89 -3.10
C ASP A 48 7.84 4.69 -3.31
N PRO A 49 8.38 3.44 -3.29
CA PRO A 49 7.73 2.24 -3.81
C PRO A 49 6.43 1.83 -3.11
N GLY A 50 6.11 2.37 -1.94
CA GLY A 50 4.81 2.16 -1.29
C GLY A 50 4.87 1.43 0.05
N GLY A 51 3.69 1.18 0.61
CA GLY A 51 3.48 0.35 1.79
C GLY A 51 3.40 -1.15 1.46
N VAL A 52 3.43 -1.99 2.51
CA VAL A 52 3.28 -3.45 2.35
C VAL A 52 1.98 -3.87 1.63
N PRO A 53 0.81 -3.25 1.88
CA PRO A 53 -0.43 -3.61 1.17
C PRO A 53 -0.33 -3.42 -0.35
N ASP A 54 0.47 -2.45 -0.78
CA ASP A 54 0.56 -2.02 -2.19
C ASP A 54 1.53 -2.88 -3.00
N TYR A 55 2.39 -3.65 -2.30
CA TYR A 55 3.53 -4.36 -2.87
C TYR A 55 3.18 -5.15 -4.13
N SER A 56 2.15 -5.99 -4.08
CA SER A 56 1.82 -6.90 -5.19
C SER A 56 1.48 -6.14 -6.47
N MET A 57 0.69 -5.07 -6.36
CA MET A 57 0.27 -4.27 -7.51
C MET A 57 1.42 -3.45 -8.10
N VAL A 58 2.23 -2.83 -7.22
CA VAL A 58 3.39 -2.03 -7.65
C VAL A 58 4.44 -2.93 -8.30
N ALA A 59 4.76 -4.07 -7.68
CA ALA A 59 5.72 -5.03 -8.21
C ALA A 59 5.29 -5.57 -9.59
N GLU A 60 4.02 -5.95 -9.76
CA GLU A 60 3.49 -6.41 -11.05
C GLU A 60 3.70 -5.36 -12.14
N LYS A 61 3.39 -4.10 -11.86
CA LYS A 61 3.55 -2.98 -12.81
C LYS A 61 5.00 -2.68 -13.14
N VAL A 62 5.88 -2.67 -12.12
CA VAL A 62 7.32 -2.46 -12.32
C VAL A 62 7.90 -3.58 -13.19
N PHE A 63 7.60 -4.84 -12.87
CA PHE A 63 8.17 -5.99 -13.59
C PHE A 63 7.54 -6.24 -14.97
N ALA A 64 6.40 -5.62 -15.28
CA ALA A 64 5.88 -5.52 -16.63
C ALA A 64 6.74 -4.60 -17.54
N ILE A 65 7.53 -3.69 -16.98
CA ILE A 65 8.37 -2.74 -17.74
C ILE A 65 9.84 -3.18 -17.74
N VAL A 66 10.38 -3.57 -16.58
CA VAL A 66 11.80 -3.87 -16.41
C VAL A 66 12.03 -5.21 -15.74
N LYS A 67 13.17 -5.83 -16.02
CA LYS A 67 13.63 -6.99 -15.25
C LYS A 67 14.15 -6.54 -13.88
N PRO A 68 14.05 -7.38 -12.83
CA PRO A 68 14.55 -7.03 -11.50
C PRO A 68 16.01 -6.56 -11.49
N ASP A 69 16.88 -7.18 -12.28
CA ASP A 69 18.31 -6.86 -12.38
C ASP A 69 18.63 -5.50 -13.02
N GLN A 70 17.65 -4.87 -13.67
CA GLN A 70 17.78 -3.52 -14.22
C GLN A 70 17.58 -2.45 -13.14
N ILE A 71 16.89 -2.75 -12.04
CA ILE A 71 16.63 -1.78 -10.98
C ILE A 71 17.91 -1.60 -10.17
N SER A 72 18.57 -0.47 -10.42
CA SER A 72 19.88 -0.16 -9.85
C SER A 72 19.74 0.60 -8.52
N HIS A 73 18.69 1.40 -8.39
CA HIS A 73 18.45 2.22 -7.22
C HIS A 73 16.96 2.27 -6.86
N VAL A 74 16.69 2.43 -5.57
CA VAL A 74 15.39 2.86 -5.05
C VAL A 74 15.59 4.18 -4.31
N VAL A 75 14.80 5.20 -4.64
CA VAL A 75 14.79 6.49 -3.94
C VAL A 75 13.71 6.46 -2.88
N LEU A 76 14.08 6.79 -1.63
CA LEU A 76 13.18 7.02 -0.51
C LEU A 76 13.34 8.46 -0.04
N HIS A 77 12.35 9.29 -0.32
CA HIS A 77 12.41 10.73 -0.06
C HIS A 77 12.33 11.09 1.43
N HIS A 78 11.67 10.27 2.25
CA HIS A 78 11.63 10.34 3.72
C HIS A 78 11.42 8.92 4.31
N GLN A 79 11.09 8.83 5.60
CA GLN A 79 11.06 7.56 6.36
C GLN A 79 9.69 6.89 6.48
N ASP A 80 8.64 7.52 5.96
CA ASP A 80 7.29 7.12 6.36
C ASP A 80 6.90 5.75 5.79
N PRO A 81 6.01 5.02 6.48
CA PRO A 81 5.69 3.64 6.11
C PRO A 81 5.07 3.48 4.72
N ASP A 82 4.32 4.48 4.28
CA ASP A 82 3.63 4.54 2.99
C ASP A 82 4.58 4.68 1.80
N ILE A 83 5.87 4.99 2.02
CA ILE A 83 6.90 4.98 0.97
C ILE A 83 7.98 3.90 1.20
N CYS A 84 8.23 3.52 2.45
CA CYS A 84 9.35 2.66 2.81
C CYS A 84 8.97 1.19 3.06
N ALA A 85 7.75 0.91 3.53
CA ALA A 85 7.49 -0.35 4.23
C ALA A 85 7.53 -1.59 3.33
N CYS A 86 7.29 -1.46 2.01
CA CYS A 86 7.39 -2.60 1.09
C CYS A 86 8.84 -2.93 0.66
N LEU A 87 9.81 -2.04 0.92
CA LEU A 87 11.17 -2.19 0.39
C LEU A 87 11.83 -3.54 0.77
N PRO A 88 11.73 -4.06 2.01
CA PRO A 88 12.31 -5.36 2.34
C PRO A 88 11.74 -6.53 1.52
N LEU A 89 10.50 -6.42 1.02
CA LEU A 89 9.90 -7.42 0.12
C LEU A 89 10.45 -7.26 -1.30
N LEU A 90 10.56 -6.02 -1.78
CA LEU A 90 11.18 -5.71 -3.07
C LEU A 90 12.64 -6.18 -3.15
N GLU A 91 13.41 -6.01 -2.07
CA GLU A 91 14.80 -6.49 -1.99
C GLU A 91 14.93 -8.00 -2.21
N GLN A 92 13.94 -8.80 -1.82
CA GLN A 92 13.99 -10.26 -2.03
C GLN A 92 13.97 -10.65 -3.51
N VAL A 93 13.43 -9.77 -4.36
CA VAL A 93 13.28 -10.00 -5.80
C VAL A 93 14.34 -9.23 -6.60
N ILE A 94 14.65 -8.00 -6.19
CA ILE A 94 15.52 -7.07 -6.90
C ILE A 94 16.99 -7.21 -6.49
N ASP A 95 17.27 -7.45 -5.21
CA ASP A 95 18.64 -7.33 -4.71
C ASP A 95 19.48 -8.56 -5.03
N HIS A 96 20.40 -8.37 -5.97
CA HIS A 96 21.47 -9.31 -6.30
C HIS A 96 22.83 -8.86 -5.76
N GLY A 97 22.83 -8.13 -4.64
CA GLY A 97 24.01 -7.54 -3.99
C GLY A 97 24.51 -6.25 -4.65
N LYS A 98 23.64 -5.57 -5.42
CA LYS A 98 23.98 -4.38 -6.21
C LYS A 98 22.98 -3.24 -6.06
N LEU A 99 21.82 -3.49 -5.45
CA LEU A 99 20.81 -2.46 -5.26
C LEU A 99 21.32 -1.40 -4.29
N LYS A 100 21.03 -0.13 -4.59
CA LYS A 100 21.35 1.00 -3.71
C LYS A 100 20.10 1.77 -3.31
N ILE A 101 20.00 2.09 -2.03
CA ILE A 101 18.90 2.88 -1.50
C ILE A 101 19.33 4.33 -1.37
N ILE A 102 18.76 5.20 -2.19
CA ILE A 102 19.04 6.63 -2.19
C ILE A 102 18.15 7.30 -1.16
N THR A 103 18.76 7.97 -0.19
CA THR A 103 18.04 8.78 0.80
C THR A 103 18.98 9.77 1.50
N HIS A 104 18.46 10.59 2.41
CA HIS A 104 19.27 11.43 3.28
C HIS A 104 19.82 10.64 4.48
N SER A 105 21.00 10.99 4.99
CA SER A 105 21.63 10.32 6.15
C SER A 105 20.73 10.19 7.37
N MET A 106 19.99 11.25 7.74
CA MET A 106 19.00 11.18 8.83
C MET A 106 17.88 10.17 8.57
N THR A 107 17.32 10.13 7.37
CA THR A 107 16.30 9.15 6.98
C THR A 107 16.84 7.73 7.09
N SER A 108 18.09 7.50 6.64
CA SER A 108 18.75 6.19 6.68
C SER A 108 18.84 5.57 8.08
N ILE A 109 18.85 6.38 9.13
CA ILE A 109 18.89 5.89 10.52
C ILE A 109 17.56 5.23 10.88
N LEU A 110 16.44 5.80 10.44
CA LEU A 110 15.09 5.35 10.78
C LEU A 110 14.66 4.17 9.91
N ILE A 111 14.91 4.25 8.61
CA ILE A 111 14.39 3.22 7.68
C ILE A 111 15.11 1.88 7.81
N ARG A 112 16.28 1.83 8.47
CA ARG A 112 16.94 0.56 8.84
C ARG A 112 16.04 -0.35 9.68
N TYR A 113 15.11 0.21 10.45
CA TYR A 113 14.18 -0.57 11.27
C TYR A 113 13.12 -1.33 10.46
N TYR A 114 12.93 -1.01 9.17
CA TYR A 114 12.14 -1.86 8.26
C TYR A 114 12.86 -3.16 7.90
N GLY A 115 14.17 -3.30 8.20
CA GLY A 115 14.96 -4.47 7.84
C GLY A 115 15.65 -4.38 6.47
N ILE A 116 15.83 -3.15 5.97
CA ILE A 116 16.55 -2.87 4.71
C ILE A 116 17.99 -3.39 4.80
N LYS A 117 18.44 -4.14 3.77
CA LYS A 117 19.78 -4.76 3.72
C LYS A 117 20.73 -4.08 2.74
N SER A 118 20.19 -3.48 1.69
CA SER A 118 20.94 -2.84 0.60
C SER A 118 21.80 -1.68 1.11
N GLU A 119 22.86 -1.37 0.35
CA GLU A 119 23.74 -0.25 0.65
C GLU A 119 23.00 1.09 0.47
N PHE A 120 23.23 2.04 1.37
CA PHE A 120 22.67 3.38 1.24
C PHE A 120 23.56 4.29 0.38
N PHE A 121 22.98 4.90 -0.63
CA PHE A 121 23.51 6.08 -1.29
C PHE A 121 23.00 7.34 -0.57
N LEU A 122 23.82 7.93 0.28
CA LEU A 122 23.44 9.09 1.09
C LEU A 122 23.60 10.39 0.31
N VAL A 123 22.51 11.07 -0.02
CA VAL A 123 22.54 12.25 -0.91
C VAL A 123 23.38 13.40 -0.34
N ASP A 124 23.35 13.60 0.98
CA ASP A 124 24.13 14.62 1.69
C ASP A 124 25.64 14.32 1.73
N LYS A 125 26.03 13.08 1.42
CA LYS A 125 27.44 12.66 1.26
C LYS A 125 27.88 12.60 -0.20
N ASN A 126 26.96 12.79 -1.14
CA ASN A 126 27.19 12.68 -2.58
C ASN A 126 26.78 13.96 -3.33
N ALA A 127 27.01 15.12 -2.70
CA ALA A 127 26.74 16.44 -3.28
C ALA A 127 25.32 16.59 -3.87
N TYR A 128 24.35 15.87 -3.30
CA TYR A 128 22.96 15.87 -3.74
C TYR A 128 22.78 15.60 -5.25
N THR A 129 23.63 14.77 -5.84
CA THR A 129 23.58 14.47 -7.27
C THR A 129 23.86 12.99 -7.53
N LEU A 130 23.11 12.38 -8.44
CA LEU A 130 23.38 11.08 -9.02
C LEU A 130 23.50 11.23 -10.54
N ARG A 131 24.51 10.58 -11.13
CA ARG A 131 24.67 10.48 -12.59
C ARG A 131 24.51 9.02 -12.99
N LEU A 132 23.56 8.75 -13.90
CA LEU A 132 23.30 7.42 -14.44
C LEU A 132 24.32 7.06 -15.52
N LYS A 133 24.41 5.78 -15.91
CA LYS A 133 25.37 5.34 -16.94
C LYS A 133 25.18 6.03 -18.29
N SER A 134 23.96 6.45 -18.63
CA SER A 134 23.69 7.22 -19.86
C SER A 134 24.28 8.63 -19.85
N GLY A 135 24.60 9.16 -18.66
CA GLY A 135 24.94 10.56 -18.44
C GLY A 135 23.80 11.41 -17.87
N ARG A 136 22.56 10.89 -17.82
CA ARG A 136 21.39 11.54 -17.18
C ARG A 136 21.69 11.88 -15.73
N VAL A 137 21.21 13.05 -15.28
CA VAL A 137 21.51 13.60 -13.96
C VAL A 137 20.23 13.75 -13.15
N LEU A 138 20.22 13.15 -11.96
CA LEU A 138 19.22 13.41 -10.94
C LEU A 138 19.84 14.29 -9.86
N ARG A 139 19.18 15.39 -9.52
CA ARG A 139 19.55 16.29 -8.43
C ARG A 139 18.56 16.16 -7.30
N PHE A 140 19.07 16.07 -6.09
CA PHE A 140 18.26 16.01 -4.88
C PHE A 140 18.20 17.40 -4.25
N LEU A 141 17.03 17.81 -3.76
CA LEU A 141 16.88 19.05 -3.01
C LEU A 141 16.38 18.73 -1.61
N LEU A 142 17.02 19.30 -0.59
CA LEU A 142 16.54 19.20 0.78
C LEU A 142 15.30 20.07 0.96
N THR A 143 14.24 19.49 1.52
CA THR A 143 12.97 20.17 1.82
C THR A 143 12.69 20.06 3.32
N PRO A 144 13.50 20.76 4.14
CA PRO A 144 13.53 20.52 5.58
C PRO A 144 12.18 20.85 6.22
N PHE A 145 11.70 19.93 7.06
CA PHE A 145 10.42 20.03 7.78
C PHE A 145 9.18 20.08 6.86
N CYS A 146 9.30 19.54 5.64
CA CYS A 146 8.19 19.37 4.69
C CYS A 146 7.98 17.89 4.35
N HIS A 147 7.46 17.07 5.26
CA HIS A 147 7.20 17.36 6.69
C HIS A 147 8.35 16.91 7.60
N PHE A 148 9.18 15.98 7.15
CA PHE A 148 10.32 15.46 7.90
C PHE A 148 11.53 16.43 7.87
N PRO A 149 12.33 16.57 8.96
CA PRO A 149 13.46 17.51 9.00
C PRO A 149 14.50 17.31 7.89
N ALA A 150 14.59 16.10 7.33
CA ALA A 150 15.48 15.79 6.23
C ALA A 150 14.77 15.14 5.03
N ALA A 151 13.50 15.50 4.80
CA ALA A 151 12.82 15.16 3.56
C ALA A 151 13.60 15.74 2.37
N ILE A 152 13.60 15.01 1.26
CA ILE A 152 14.21 15.42 0.00
C ILE A 152 13.20 15.29 -1.15
N VAL A 153 13.46 15.98 -2.25
CA VAL A 153 12.79 15.75 -3.54
C VAL A 153 13.82 15.46 -4.62
N THR A 154 13.42 14.79 -5.70
CA THR A 154 14.30 14.48 -6.82
C THR A 154 13.91 15.26 -8.07
N TYR A 155 14.85 16.01 -8.63
CA TYR A 155 14.72 16.72 -9.90
C TYR A 155 15.55 16.03 -10.97
N ASP A 156 14.88 15.54 -12.01
CA ASP A 156 15.51 15.02 -13.20
C ASP A 156 15.83 16.17 -14.18
N GLU A 157 17.12 16.40 -14.45
CA GLU A 157 17.54 17.51 -15.31
C GLU A 157 17.23 17.28 -16.80
N GLN A 158 17.01 16.03 -17.21
CA GLN A 158 16.79 15.70 -18.61
C GLN A 158 15.35 16.00 -19.05
N GLU A 159 14.36 15.38 -18.40
CA GLU A 159 12.93 15.59 -18.72
C GLU A 159 12.33 16.74 -17.91
N LYS A 160 13.12 17.40 -17.06
CA LYS A 160 12.70 18.53 -16.21
C LYS A 160 11.53 18.16 -15.30
N ILE A 161 11.64 16.98 -14.70
CA ILE A 161 10.60 16.39 -13.85
C ILE A 161 10.99 16.48 -12.40
N LEU A 162 10.04 16.91 -11.56
CA LEU A 162 10.20 16.92 -10.12
C LEU A 162 9.37 15.79 -9.50
N PHE A 163 10.04 14.75 -9.00
CA PHE A 163 9.45 13.79 -8.06
C PHE A 163 9.40 14.45 -6.69
N SER A 164 8.23 14.94 -6.31
CA SER A 164 8.09 15.85 -5.17
C SER A 164 7.73 15.17 -3.86
N SER A 165 7.55 13.84 -3.87
CA SER A 165 7.11 13.08 -2.71
C SER A 165 5.83 13.70 -2.10
N ASP A 166 5.77 13.91 -0.80
CA ASP A 166 4.65 14.58 -0.11
C ASP A 166 4.32 15.99 -0.61
N LEU A 167 5.31 16.74 -1.09
CA LEU A 167 5.05 18.09 -1.59
C LEU A 167 4.17 18.03 -2.83
N PHE A 168 3.24 18.98 -2.91
CA PHE A 168 2.19 19.03 -3.93
C PHE A 168 1.16 17.87 -3.85
N GLY A 169 1.23 17.07 -2.78
CA GLY A 169 0.22 16.07 -2.43
C GLY A 169 -1.15 16.67 -2.15
N ALA A 170 -2.20 15.91 -2.46
CA ALA A 170 -3.57 16.29 -2.19
C ALA A 170 -4.40 15.09 -1.71
N ILE A 171 -5.49 15.39 -1.02
CA ILE A 171 -6.49 14.41 -0.60
C ILE A 171 -7.80 14.78 -1.30
N SER A 172 -8.37 13.87 -2.06
CA SER A 172 -9.58 14.14 -2.85
C SER A 172 -10.33 12.85 -3.20
N SER A 173 -11.67 12.89 -3.12
CA SER A 173 -12.55 11.84 -3.64
C SER A 173 -12.80 11.95 -5.15
N ASP A 174 -12.53 13.11 -5.75
CA ASP A 174 -12.56 13.32 -7.22
C ASP A 174 -11.12 13.33 -7.74
N TRP A 175 -10.50 12.16 -7.71
CA TRP A 175 -9.12 11.99 -8.17
C TRP A 175 -9.04 11.61 -9.66
N SER A 176 -8.01 12.13 -10.32
CA SER A 176 -7.50 11.60 -11.59
C SER A 176 -5.98 11.67 -11.58
N LEU A 177 -5.31 10.80 -12.35
CA LEU A 177 -3.84 10.77 -12.38
C LEU A 177 -3.23 12.14 -12.71
N PHE A 178 -3.84 12.89 -13.63
CA PHE A 178 -3.45 14.27 -13.93
C PHE A 178 -4.36 15.28 -13.25
N ALA A 179 -3.76 16.34 -12.72
CA ALA A 179 -4.45 17.39 -11.99
C ALA A 179 -5.44 18.13 -12.89
N LYS A 180 -6.65 18.36 -12.37
CA LYS A 180 -7.70 19.18 -13.02
C LYS A 180 -7.63 20.64 -12.56
N GLU A 181 -8.44 21.50 -13.17
CA GLU A 181 -8.55 22.90 -12.72
C GLU A 181 -8.82 23.01 -11.21
N ARG A 182 -8.20 24.00 -10.57
CA ARG A 182 -8.30 24.27 -9.12
C ARG A 182 -7.68 23.20 -8.21
N TYR A 183 -6.77 22.36 -8.72
CA TYR A 183 -6.04 21.38 -7.93
C TYR A 183 -5.34 21.99 -6.70
N GLU A 184 -4.91 23.26 -6.77
CA GLU A 184 -4.27 23.93 -5.64
C GLU A 184 -5.15 23.96 -4.38
N LYS A 185 -6.48 23.94 -4.53
CA LYS A 185 -7.41 23.86 -3.39
C LYS A 185 -7.43 22.48 -2.75
N GLN A 186 -7.19 21.41 -3.52
CA GLN A 186 -7.15 20.04 -3.00
C GLN A 186 -5.88 19.80 -2.16
N MET A 187 -4.80 20.53 -2.45
CA MET A 187 -3.55 20.47 -1.67
C MET A 187 -3.69 21.06 -0.26
N GLN A 188 -4.67 21.94 -0.04
CA GLN A 188 -4.79 22.75 1.17
C GLN A 188 -4.82 21.91 2.44
N THR A 189 -5.71 20.92 2.50
CA THR A 189 -5.94 20.14 3.71
C THR A 189 -4.71 19.36 4.12
N PHE A 190 -4.08 18.66 3.16
CA PHE A 190 -2.85 17.90 3.40
C PHE A 190 -1.72 18.82 3.89
N HIS A 191 -1.42 19.89 3.14
CA HIS A 191 -0.29 20.74 3.47
C HIS A 191 -0.50 21.56 4.74
N ALA A 192 -1.73 21.99 5.04
CA ALA A 192 -2.04 22.69 6.28
C ALA A 192 -1.76 21.82 7.52
N GLY A 193 -1.98 20.50 7.43
CA GLY A 193 -1.80 19.56 8.53
C GLY A 193 -0.41 18.96 8.67
N TYR A 194 0.27 18.71 7.56
CA TYR A 194 1.57 18.01 7.58
C TYR A 194 2.77 18.96 7.60
N MET A 195 2.71 20.09 6.90
CA MET A 195 3.87 20.97 6.77
C MET A 195 4.11 21.74 8.07
N ALA A 196 5.36 21.79 8.54
CA ALA A 196 5.64 22.24 9.91
C ALA A 196 5.28 23.71 10.18
N SER A 197 5.52 24.61 9.21
CA SER A 197 5.13 26.02 9.31
C SER A 197 5.09 26.71 7.95
N THR A 198 4.33 27.80 7.87
CA THR A 198 4.17 28.62 6.64
C THR A 198 5.52 29.10 6.14
N ARG A 199 6.39 29.51 7.08
CA ARG A 199 7.73 30.01 6.76
C ARG A 199 8.61 28.95 6.10
N HIS A 200 8.58 27.71 6.59
CA HIS A 200 9.37 26.62 6.00
C HIS A 200 8.84 26.24 4.62
N LEU A 201 7.53 26.05 4.51
CA LEU A 201 6.89 25.72 3.23
C LEU A 201 7.17 26.79 2.17
N ASN A 202 7.04 28.07 2.52
CA ASN A 202 7.35 29.17 1.62
C ASN A 202 8.80 29.15 1.12
N ALA A 203 9.78 28.98 2.02
CA ALA A 203 11.20 28.94 1.64
C ALA A 203 11.54 27.75 0.71
N VAL A 204 10.90 26.59 0.94
CA VAL A 204 11.04 25.43 0.06
C VAL A 204 10.41 25.73 -1.31
N MET A 205 9.21 26.31 -1.35
CA MET A 205 8.56 26.70 -2.60
C MET A 205 9.37 27.74 -3.39
N GLU A 206 10.03 28.70 -2.73
CA GLU A 206 10.94 29.65 -3.39
C GLU A 206 12.16 28.97 -4.03
N THR A 207 12.63 27.87 -3.44
CA THR A 207 13.72 27.08 -3.99
C THR A 207 13.25 26.31 -5.23
N ILE A 208 12.10 25.65 -5.13
CA ILE A 208 11.50 24.89 -6.24
C ILE A 208 11.11 25.80 -7.41
N ALA A 209 10.61 27.01 -7.14
CA ALA A 209 10.23 28.00 -8.16
C ALA A 209 11.38 28.45 -9.08
N ARG A 210 12.63 28.20 -8.71
CA ARG A 210 13.82 28.53 -9.51
C ARG A 210 14.19 27.43 -10.52
N LEU A 211 13.58 26.25 -10.39
CA LEU A 211 13.78 25.14 -11.32
C LEU A 211 12.92 25.35 -12.57
N ASP A 212 13.44 24.95 -13.73
CA ASP A 212 12.65 24.90 -14.97
C ASP A 212 11.94 23.55 -15.03
N ILE A 213 10.69 23.48 -14.54
CA ILE A 213 9.95 22.21 -14.37
C ILE A 213 8.88 22.07 -15.46
N GLU A 214 8.88 20.94 -16.17
CA GLU A 214 7.82 20.53 -17.11
C GLU A 214 6.65 19.84 -16.41
N MET A 215 6.93 19.05 -15.38
CA MET A 215 5.92 18.28 -14.66
C MET A 215 6.34 18.00 -13.21
N ILE A 216 5.37 18.02 -12.30
CA ILE A 216 5.56 17.60 -10.89
C ILE A 216 4.79 16.30 -10.66
N LEU A 217 5.47 15.32 -10.09
CA LEU A 217 5.02 13.97 -9.81
C LEU A 217 5.00 13.78 -8.27
N PRO A 218 3.88 14.10 -7.60
CA PRO A 218 3.76 13.93 -6.15
C PRO A 218 3.47 12.47 -5.78
N GLN A 219 3.82 12.10 -4.54
CA GLN A 219 3.52 10.78 -3.97
C GLN A 219 2.03 10.59 -3.68
N HIS A 220 1.30 11.68 -3.48
CA HIS A 220 -0.14 11.67 -3.26
C HIS A 220 -0.83 12.64 -4.20
N GLY A 221 -2.12 12.45 -4.47
CA GLY A 221 -2.87 13.31 -5.36
C GLY A 221 -2.46 13.14 -6.83
N SER A 222 -2.42 14.24 -7.58
CA SER A 222 -2.37 14.20 -9.04
C SER A 222 -1.12 14.86 -9.61
N ILE A 223 -0.65 14.33 -10.74
CA ILE A 223 0.45 14.86 -11.54
C ILE A 223 0.10 16.27 -12.05
N ILE A 224 1.01 17.22 -11.84
CA ILE A 224 0.80 18.63 -12.16
C ILE A 224 1.56 18.98 -13.45
N SER A 225 0.83 19.47 -14.45
CA SER A 225 1.40 19.95 -15.71
C SER A 225 2.06 21.33 -15.57
N ARG A 226 3.03 21.64 -16.44
CA ARG A 226 3.75 22.93 -16.50
C ARG A 226 2.88 24.17 -16.29
N GLN A 227 1.69 24.20 -16.88
CA GLN A 227 0.78 25.36 -16.85
C GLN A 227 0.22 25.64 -15.46
N MET A 228 0.09 24.60 -14.62
CA MET A 228 -0.49 24.70 -13.27
C MET A 228 0.56 24.90 -12.18
N ILE A 229 1.84 24.64 -12.46
CA ILE A 229 2.93 24.73 -11.48
C ILE A 229 3.01 26.10 -10.80
N PRO A 230 3.00 27.25 -11.52
CA PRO A 230 3.08 28.56 -10.85
C PRO A 230 1.93 28.80 -9.87
N LEU A 231 0.70 28.42 -10.26
CA LEU A 231 -0.48 28.55 -9.41
C LEU A 231 -0.36 27.71 -8.14
N CYS A 232 0.12 26.47 -8.26
CA CYS A 232 0.32 25.56 -7.13
C CYS A 232 1.41 26.07 -6.17
N ILE A 233 2.54 26.53 -6.71
CA ILE A 233 3.63 27.12 -5.93
C ILE A 233 3.15 28.37 -5.18
N ASP A 234 2.49 29.31 -5.88
CA ASP A 234 2.00 30.54 -5.27
C ASP A 234 0.96 30.26 -4.19
N PHE A 235 0.12 29.24 -4.37
CA PHE A 235 -0.81 28.79 -3.34
C PHE A 235 -0.07 28.30 -2.09
N LEU A 236 0.87 27.37 -2.24
CA LEU A 236 1.62 26.79 -1.12
C LEU A 236 2.51 27.81 -0.40
N LYS A 237 3.08 28.80 -1.12
CA LYS A 237 3.84 29.90 -0.52
C LYS A 237 3.06 30.72 0.50
N ASN A 238 1.75 30.82 0.31
CA ASN A 238 0.88 31.69 1.11
C ASN A 238 -0.04 30.89 2.06
N LEU A 239 0.11 29.56 2.12
CA LEU A 239 -0.76 28.69 2.90
C LEU A 239 -0.35 28.70 4.39
N PRO A 240 -1.25 29.11 5.31
CA PRO A 240 -1.02 28.89 6.74
C PRO A 240 -1.02 27.40 7.05
N CYS A 241 0.11 26.86 7.52
CA CYS A 241 0.27 25.44 7.81
C CYS A 241 0.99 25.16 9.14
N GLY A 242 0.80 23.95 9.65
CA GLY A 242 1.43 23.45 10.88
C GLY A 242 1.16 24.35 12.07
N ILE A 243 2.21 24.80 12.73
CA ILE A 243 2.10 25.66 13.93
C ILE A 243 1.51 27.05 13.64
N ASP A 244 1.46 27.47 12.37
CA ASP A 244 0.86 28.74 11.95
C ASP A 244 -0.59 28.58 11.50
N ALA A 245 -1.07 27.34 11.34
CA ALA A 245 -2.43 27.08 10.91
C ALA A 245 -3.41 27.45 12.04
N LYS A 246 -4.35 28.35 11.74
CA LYS A 246 -5.47 28.70 12.65
C LYS A 246 -6.67 27.80 12.40
N VAL A 247 -6.43 26.48 12.38
CA VAL A 247 -7.44 25.45 12.14
C VAL A 247 -7.66 24.65 13.40
N THR A 248 -8.90 24.25 13.65
CA THR A 248 -9.24 23.34 14.73
C THR A 248 -8.75 21.93 14.41
N GLU A 249 -8.56 21.10 15.45
CA GLU A 249 -8.21 19.68 15.29
C GLU A 249 -9.22 18.94 14.39
N LYS A 250 -10.52 19.26 14.54
CA LYS A 250 -11.58 18.70 13.71
C LYS A 250 -11.44 19.08 12.23
N GLU A 251 -11.08 20.32 11.93
CA GLU A 251 -10.83 20.76 10.55
C GLU A 251 -9.57 20.09 9.99
N LEU A 252 -8.53 19.98 10.81
CA LEU A 252 -7.25 19.39 10.44
C LEU A 252 -7.36 17.91 10.08
N TYR A 253 -8.20 17.16 10.79
CA TYR A 253 -8.38 15.71 10.60
C TYR A 253 -9.66 15.35 9.87
N SER A 254 -10.38 16.33 9.32
CA SER A 254 -11.66 16.09 8.61
C SER A 254 -11.54 15.19 7.37
N TRP A 255 -10.34 15.09 6.81
CA TRP A 255 -10.01 14.24 5.67
C TRP A 255 -9.63 12.82 6.06
N ILE A 256 -9.23 12.60 7.32
CA ILE A 256 -9.04 11.24 7.84
C ILE A 256 -10.44 10.66 7.84
N PRO A 257 -10.72 9.60 7.04
CA PRO A 257 -12.01 8.97 7.08
C PRO A 257 -12.28 8.64 8.55
N ALA A 258 -13.46 8.99 9.06
CA ALA A 258 -13.95 8.26 10.20
C ALA A 258 -13.92 6.80 9.74
N ARG A 259 -12.92 6.03 10.15
CA ARG A 259 -13.02 4.58 10.09
C ARG A 259 -14.23 4.30 10.97
N GLU A 260 -15.41 4.27 10.37
CA GLU A 260 -16.46 3.45 10.93
C GLU A 260 -15.77 2.12 11.14
N PRO A 261 -15.72 1.62 12.38
CA PRO A 261 -15.11 0.33 12.61
C PRO A 261 -15.82 -0.61 11.65
N VAL A 262 -15.13 -1.05 10.59
CA VAL A 262 -15.59 -2.13 9.76
C VAL A 262 -15.85 -3.22 10.77
N ALA A 263 -17.12 -3.59 10.96
CA ALA A 263 -17.49 -4.55 11.98
C ALA A 263 -16.57 -5.74 11.78
N LYS A 264 -15.71 -6.00 12.78
CA LYS A 264 -14.61 -6.94 12.65
C LYS A 264 -15.24 -8.28 12.27
N LYS A 265 -15.06 -8.75 11.04
CA LYS A 265 -15.69 -10.02 10.63
C LYS A 265 -15.18 -11.13 11.55
N HIS A 266 -16.08 -11.95 12.06
CA HIS A 266 -15.78 -13.00 13.03
C HIS A 266 -15.70 -14.36 12.31
N ILE A 267 -14.60 -15.06 12.50
CA ILE A 267 -14.36 -16.39 11.96
C ILE A 267 -14.45 -17.41 13.10
N LEU A 268 -15.33 -18.40 12.97
CA LEU A 268 -15.39 -19.53 13.87
C LEU A 268 -14.37 -20.59 13.46
N ILE A 269 -13.45 -20.92 14.36
CA ILE A 269 -12.47 -21.99 14.21
C ILE A 269 -13.00 -23.21 14.95
N ALA A 270 -13.39 -24.25 14.21
CA ALA A 270 -13.77 -25.54 14.77
C ALA A 270 -12.61 -26.52 14.58
N GLU A 271 -11.84 -26.74 15.65
CA GLU A 271 -10.59 -27.51 15.65
C GLU A 271 -10.31 -28.00 17.09
N ASP A 272 -9.95 -29.27 17.24
CA ASP A 272 -9.71 -29.90 18.54
C ASP A 272 -8.24 -29.83 19.00
N ASP A 273 -7.27 -29.66 18.09
CA ASP A 273 -5.87 -29.46 18.46
C ASP A 273 -5.61 -28.00 18.90
N PRO A 274 -5.31 -27.74 20.18
CA PRO A 274 -5.09 -26.38 20.69
C PRO A 274 -3.90 -25.65 20.01
N LYS A 275 -2.95 -26.38 19.42
CA LYS A 275 -1.84 -25.78 18.66
C LYS A 275 -2.33 -25.19 17.34
N ASN A 276 -3.20 -25.91 16.64
CA ASN A 276 -3.80 -25.45 15.38
C ASN A 276 -4.74 -24.28 15.64
N VAL A 277 -5.57 -24.36 16.69
CA VAL A 277 -6.43 -23.24 17.11
C VAL A 277 -5.60 -21.99 17.37
N LYS A 278 -4.48 -22.12 18.11
CA LYS A 278 -3.60 -20.98 18.37
C LYS A 278 -2.99 -20.39 17.10
N LEU A 279 -2.47 -21.23 16.20
CA LEU A 279 -1.90 -20.77 14.93
C LEU A 279 -2.93 -20.02 14.10
N LEU A 280 -4.13 -20.58 13.91
CA LEU A 280 -5.21 -19.96 13.15
C LEU A 280 -5.66 -18.65 13.79
N ARG A 281 -5.81 -18.62 15.12
CA ARG A 281 -6.15 -17.40 15.87
C ARG A 281 -5.14 -16.28 15.60
N ASP A 282 -3.86 -16.58 15.74
CA ASP A 282 -2.80 -15.59 15.62
C ASP A 282 -2.74 -15.03 14.17
N LEU A 283 -2.85 -15.90 13.16
CA LEU A 283 -2.86 -15.51 11.74
C LEU A 283 -4.09 -14.66 11.37
N LEU A 284 -5.28 -15.08 11.79
CA LEU A 284 -6.53 -14.39 11.45
C LEU A 284 -6.64 -13.05 12.18
N ASN A 285 -6.22 -12.96 13.44
CA ASN A 285 -6.19 -11.69 14.17
C ASN A 285 -5.17 -10.72 13.58
N ALA A 286 -3.97 -11.19 13.20
CA ALA A 286 -2.98 -10.36 12.50
C ALA A 286 -3.50 -9.84 11.15
N SER A 287 -4.44 -10.57 10.54
CA SER A 287 -5.10 -10.20 9.29
C SER A 287 -6.39 -9.38 9.46
N GLY A 288 -6.72 -8.96 10.69
CA GLY A 288 -7.85 -8.07 10.99
C GLY A 288 -9.16 -8.76 11.35
N TYR A 289 -9.24 -10.10 11.39
CA TYR A 289 -10.47 -10.84 11.72
C TYR A 289 -10.62 -11.12 13.21
N GLY A 290 -11.87 -11.15 13.70
CA GLY A 290 -12.21 -11.67 15.02
C GLY A 290 -12.29 -13.19 14.98
N THR A 291 -12.06 -13.86 16.10
CA THR A 291 -12.09 -15.34 16.15
C THR A 291 -12.99 -15.84 17.27
N ILE A 292 -13.75 -16.88 16.97
CA ILE A 292 -14.54 -17.67 17.91
C ILE A 292 -14.01 -19.11 17.84
N GLU A 293 -13.99 -19.84 18.95
CA GLU A 293 -13.34 -21.15 19.01
C GLU A 293 -14.31 -22.23 19.45
N ALA A 294 -14.35 -23.32 18.71
CA ALA A 294 -15.05 -24.56 19.04
C ALA A 294 -14.05 -25.73 19.05
N CYS A 295 -14.12 -26.57 20.08
CA CYS A 295 -13.25 -27.73 20.22
C CYS A 295 -13.78 -29.01 19.56
N ASP A 296 -15.01 -28.98 19.02
CA ASP A 296 -15.68 -30.10 18.37
C ASP A 296 -16.86 -29.61 17.50
N GLY A 297 -17.46 -30.52 16.74
CA GLY A 297 -18.57 -30.21 15.85
C GLY A 297 -19.87 -29.81 16.55
N GLU A 298 -20.17 -30.32 17.75
CA GLU A 298 -21.39 -29.93 18.47
C GLU A 298 -21.28 -28.49 18.95
N LYS A 299 -20.12 -28.13 19.52
CA LYS A 299 -19.85 -26.77 19.96
C LYS A 299 -19.79 -25.80 18.78
N ALA A 300 -19.27 -26.24 17.63
CA ALA A 300 -19.27 -25.43 16.41
C ALA A 300 -20.69 -25.11 15.94
N VAL A 301 -21.61 -26.08 15.95
CA VAL A 301 -23.02 -25.85 15.63
C VAL A 301 -23.67 -24.89 16.63
N GLU A 302 -23.41 -25.07 17.92
CA GLU A 302 -23.94 -24.20 18.98
C GLU A 302 -23.50 -22.74 18.80
N LEU A 303 -22.19 -22.53 18.64
CA LEU A 303 -21.60 -21.20 18.48
C LEU A 303 -21.97 -20.56 17.15
N ALA A 304 -22.11 -21.32 16.07
CA ALA A 304 -22.62 -20.79 14.80
C ALA A 304 -24.03 -20.19 14.95
N LYS A 305 -24.88 -20.76 15.80
CA LYS A 305 -26.23 -20.24 16.09
C LYS A 305 -26.20 -19.00 16.98
N GLN A 306 -25.34 -19.00 17.99
CA GLN A 306 -25.24 -17.92 18.98
C GLN A 306 -24.56 -16.69 18.39
N GLU A 307 -23.39 -16.87 17.80
CA GLU A 307 -22.49 -15.79 17.38
C GLU A 307 -22.69 -15.38 15.92
N LYS A 308 -23.27 -16.27 15.08
CA LYS A 308 -23.47 -16.03 13.64
C LYS A 308 -22.22 -15.49 12.94
N PRO A 309 -21.11 -16.26 12.96
CA PRO A 309 -19.85 -15.85 12.34
C PRO A 309 -20.00 -15.60 10.84
N ASP A 310 -19.10 -14.80 10.27
CA ASP A 310 -19.04 -14.52 8.84
C ASP A 310 -18.43 -15.67 8.03
N LEU A 311 -17.63 -16.54 8.68
CA LEU A 311 -17.02 -17.73 8.09
C LEU A 311 -16.77 -18.79 9.17
N ILE A 312 -16.84 -20.06 8.78
CA ILE A 312 -16.41 -21.19 9.62
C ILE A 312 -15.24 -21.91 8.96
N LEU A 313 -14.12 -22.03 9.67
CA LEU A 313 -13.06 -22.97 9.35
C LEU A 313 -13.33 -24.27 10.12
N MET A 314 -13.68 -25.34 9.39
CA MET A 314 -14.20 -26.57 9.96
C MET A 314 -13.22 -27.72 9.78
N ASP A 315 -12.52 -28.14 10.84
CA ASP A 315 -11.75 -29.38 10.79
C ASP A 315 -12.68 -30.57 10.54
N ILE A 316 -12.35 -31.37 9.53
CA ILE A 316 -13.09 -32.57 9.20
C ILE A 316 -12.91 -33.66 10.26
N GLN A 317 -11.75 -33.72 10.91
CA GLN A 317 -11.41 -34.77 11.88
C GLN A 317 -11.46 -34.24 13.31
N MET A 318 -12.67 -34.16 13.87
CA MET A 318 -12.89 -33.76 15.26
C MET A 318 -13.59 -34.87 16.08
N PRO A 319 -13.38 -34.92 17.41
CA PRO A 319 -14.07 -35.84 18.31
C PRO A 319 -15.56 -35.46 18.48
N ILE A 320 -16.34 -36.37 19.06
CA ILE A 320 -17.78 -36.21 19.37
C ILE A 320 -18.65 -36.12 18.11
N MET A 321 -18.55 -35.02 17.38
CA MET A 321 -19.19 -34.78 16.09
C MET A 321 -18.12 -34.32 15.09
N ASN A 322 -18.01 -35.02 13.97
CA ASN A 322 -17.01 -34.65 12.96
C ASN A 322 -17.46 -33.44 12.13
N GLY A 323 -16.51 -32.79 11.45
CA GLY A 323 -16.79 -31.55 10.73
C GLY A 323 -17.81 -31.69 9.60
N LEU A 324 -17.93 -32.86 8.96
CA LEU A 324 -18.93 -33.08 7.90
C LEU A 324 -20.34 -33.22 8.46
N GLU A 325 -20.49 -33.85 9.62
CA GLU A 325 -21.76 -33.91 10.34
C GLU A 325 -22.18 -32.52 10.79
N ALA A 326 -21.27 -31.77 11.43
CA ALA A 326 -21.51 -30.40 11.84
C ALA A 326 -21.91 -29.49 10.66
N THR A 327 -21.20 -29.62 9.52
CA THR A 327 -21.51 -28.88 8.28
C THR A 327 -22.94 -29.16 7.82
N LYS A 328 -23.35 -30.44 7.77
CA LYS A 328 -24.71 -30.81 7.36
C LYS A 328 -25.77 -30.23 8.30
N VAL A 329 -25.51 -30.25 9.61
CA VAL A 329 -26.42 -29.67 10.61
C VAL A 329 -26.55 -28.16 10.41
N ILE A 330 -25.44 -27.44 10.21
CA ILE A 330 -25.44 -25.99 9.97
C ILE A 330 -26.17 -25.65 8.66
N LYS A 331 -25.87 -26.35 7.56
CA LYS A 331 -26.49 -26.10 6.25
C LYS A 331 -27.96 -26.53 6.19
N ALA A 332 -28.42 -27.42 7.08
CA ALA A 332 -29.84 -27.76 7.20
C ALA A 332 -30.67 -26.71 7.96
N ASP A 333 -30.04 -25.85 8.76
CA ASP A 333 -30.74 -24.85 9.57
C ASP A 333 -30.94 -23.54 8.77
N PRO A 334 -32.19 -23.14 8.45
CA PRO A 334 -32.44 -21.93 7.65
C PRO A 334 -31.87 -20.64 8.24
N ALA A 335 -31.68 -20.58 9.56
CA ALA A 335 -31.19 -19.38 10.24
C ALA A 335 -29.69 -19.15 10.02
N ILE A 336 -28.91 -20.21 9.76
CA ILE A 336 -27.43 -20.14 9.68
C ILE A 336 -26.82 -20.84 8.45
N ARG A 337 -27.63 -21.49 7.60
CA ARG A 337 -27.14 -22.19 6.39
C ARG A 337 -26.38 -21.31 5.38
N HIS A 338 -26.57 -19.99 5.47
CA HIS A 338 -25.92 -19.01 4.59
C HIS A 338 -24.47 -18.74 4.98
N ILE A 339 -24.07 -19.08 6.21
CA ILE A 339 -22.70 -18.89 6.68
C ILE A 339 -21.79 -19.80 5.84
N PRO A 340 -20.75 -19.25 5.19
CA PRO A 340 -19.85 -20.06 4.40
C PRO A 340 -18.97 -20.94 5.30
N ILE A 341 -18.63 -22.14 4.81
CA ILE A 341 -17.84 -23.14 5.53
C ILE A 341 -16.66 -23.58 4.66
N CYS A 342 -15.45 -23.34 5.14
CA CYS A 342 -14.23 -23.86 4.53
C CYS A 342 -13.77 -25.10 5.31
N ALA A 343 -13.72 -26.25 4.65
CA ALA A 343 -13.26 -27.50 5.26
C ALA A 343 -11.75 -27.45 5.50
N VAL A 344 -11.28 -27.86 6.67
CA VAL A 344 -9.86 -28.01 6.97
C VAL A 344 -9.55 -29.51 7.09
N THR A 345 -8.60 -30.01 6.31
CA THR A 345 -8.35 -31.45 6.20
C THR A 345 -6.87 -31.79 6.15
N ALA A 346 -6.46 -32.89 6.79
CA ALA A 346 -5.12 -33.48 6.64
C ALA A 346 -4.97 -34.29 5.33
N PHE A 347 -6.07 -34.60 4.66
CA PHE A 347 -6.10 -35.39 3.43
C PHE A 347 -6.75 -34.57 2.32
N ALA A 348 -5.95 -34.16 1.34
CA ALA A 348 -6.42 -33.54 0.10
C ALA A 348 -6.13 -34.50 -1.06
N MET A 349 -6.65 -35.71 -0.99
CA MET A 349 -6.54 -36.70 -2.07
C MET A 349 -7.71 -36.55 -3.06
N GLY A 350 -7.54 -37.06 -4.28
CA GLY A 350 -8.59 -37.05 -5.29
C GLY A 350 -9.84 -37.79 -4.78
N GLY A 351 -10.96 -37.09 -4.64
CA GLY A 351 -12.23 -37.60 -4.09
C GLY A 351 -12.70 -36.92 -2.80
N ASP A 352 -11.80 -36.29 -2.03
CA ASP A 352 -12.16 -35.58 -0.79
C ASP A 352 -12.93 -34.28 -1.08
N ARG A 353 -12.59 -33.62 -2.19
CA ARG A 353 -13.25 -32.40 -2.65
C ARG A 353 -14.74 -32.63 -2.92
N GLU A 354 -15.09 -33.69 -3.65
CA GLU A 354 -16.48 -34.04 -3.92
C GLU A 354 -17.25 -34.30 -2.62
N ARG A 355 -16.62 -34.95 -1.64
CA ARG A 355 -17.22 -35.25 -0.34
C ARG A 355 -17.52 -33.99 0.47
N PHE A 356 -16.61 -33.00 0.47
CA PHE A 356 -16.81 -31.73 1.17
C PHE A 356 -17.92 -30.90 0.54
N ILE A 357 -17.92 -30.81 -0.79
CA ILE A 357 -18.98 -30.11 -1.54
C ILE A 357 -20.34 -30.78 -1.30
N GLN A 358 -20.42 -32.11 -1.29
CA GLN A 358 -21.66 -32.83 -0.97
C GLN A 358 -22.15 -32.60 0.46
N ALA A 359 -21.24 -32.37 1.41
CA ALA A 359 -21.60 -32.00 2.78
C ALA A 359 -22.08 -30.53 2.88
N GLY A 360 -21.77 -29.71 1.88
CA GLY A 360 -22.15 -28.30 1.79
C GLY A 360 -21.02 -27.33 2.10
N CYS A 361 -19.75 -27.75 2.08
CA CYS A 361 -18.62 -26.82 2.20
C CYS A 361 -18.46 -25.97 0.93
N ASP A 362 -18.06 -24.72 1.12
CA ASP A 362 -17.89 -23.72 0.07
C ASP A 362 -16.48 -23.74 -0.53
N ASP A 363 -15.46 -24.06 0.30
CA ASP A 363 -14.08 -24.30 -0.14
C ASP A 363 -13.39 -25.29 0.84
N TYR A 364 -12.11 -25.58 0.62
CA TYR A 364 -11.30 -26.39 1.53
C TYR A 364 -9.84 -25.94 1.62
N ILE A 365 -9.20 -26.15 2.76
CA ILE A 365 -7.79 -25.88 3.05
C ILE A 365 -7.13 -27.18 3.51
N SER A 366 -5.99 -27.53 2.91
CA SER A 366 -5.20 -28.69 3.32
C SER A 366 -4.21 -28.34 4.44
N LYS A 367 -4.04 -29.26 5.39
CA LYS A 367 -2.93 -29.25 6.36
C LYS A 367 -1.72 -29.99 5.75
N PRO A 368 -0.47 -29.54 5.99
CA PRO A 368 -0.08 -28.37 6.78
C PRO A 368 -0.45 -27.05 6.09
N TYR A 369 -0.72 -26.01 6.88
CA TYR A 369 -1.18 -24.71 6.37
C TYR A 369 -0.07 -23.97 5.61
N ASP A 370 -0.34 -23.63 4.35
CA ASP A 370 0.35 -22.51 3.68
C ASP A 370 -0.36 -21.20 4.07
N ILE A 371 0.38 -20.26 4.64
CA ILE A 371 -0.17 -19.02 5.20
C ILE A 371 -0.82 -18.17 4.09
N SER A 372 -0.16 -18.07 2.93
CA SER A 372 -0.65 -17.27 1.82
C SER A 372 -1.92 -17.89 1.23
N GLU A 373 -1.92 -19.21 1.00
CA GLU A 373 -3.09 -19.92 0.49
C GLU A 373 -4.28 -19.85 1.46
N LEU A 374 -4.04 -19.99 2.76
CA LEU A 374 -5.09 -19.91 3.78
C LEU A 374 -5.77 -18.55 3.77
N LEU A 375 -4.99 -17.46 3.78
CA LEU A 375 -5.53 -16.10 3.81
C LEU A 375 -6.24 -15.75 2.50
N GLU A 376 -5.71 -16.20 1.36
CA GLU A 376 -6.35 -16.04 0.05
C GLU A 376 -7.73 -16.74 0.04
N LYS A 377 -7.80 -17.99 0.50
CA LYS A 377 -9.06 -18.74 0.58
C LYS A 377 -10.05 -18.11 1.55
N VAL A 378 -9.59 -17.62 2.69
CA VAL A 378 -10.45 -16.90 3.66
C VAL A 378 -11.07 -15.66 3.02
N ARG A 379 -10.26 -14.79 2.40
CA ARG A 379 -10.73 -13.58 1.71
C ARG A 379 -11.73 -13.91 0.61
N LYS A 380 -11.34 -14.82 -0.29
CA LYS A 380 -12.19 -15.29 -1.40
C LYS A 380 -13.54 -15.82 -0.90
N THR A 381 -13.54 -16.60 0.19
CA THR A 381 -14.77 -17.18 0.76
C THR A 381 -15.65 -16.12 1.42
N LEU A 382 -15.03 -15.09 2.02
CA LEU A 382 -15.71 -13.92 2.58
C LEU A 382 -16.19 -12.91 1.52
N GLY A 383 -15.86 -13.14 0.24
CA GLY A 383 -16.16 -12.24 -0.87
C GLY A 383 -15.33 -10.95 -0.88
N GLU A 384 -14.13 -11.01 -0.31
CA GLU A 384 -13.14 -9.92 -0.24
C GLU A 384 -12.12 -9.98 -1.37
#